data_AF-A0A0Q5MJ60-F1
#
_entry.id   AF-A0A0Q5MJ60-F1
#
_cell.length_a   1.000
_cell.length_b   1.000
_cell.length_c   1.000
_cell.angle_alpha   90.00
_cell.angle_beta   90.00
_cell.angle_gamma   90.00
#
_symmetry.space_group_name_H-M   'P 1'
#
loop_
_entity.id
_entity.type
_entity.pdbx_description
1 polymer ?
#
loop_
_entity_poly.entity_id
_entity_poly.type
_entity_poly.pdbx_seq_one_letter_code
_entity_poly.pdbx_strand_id
1 'polypeptide(L)'
;MDHHIYEHLVQALQAHWKTHSSAYPQKFVLSPDQSRTLDDARDALGLAITGKPVPRGSPFMDVPIEVSPASAGEMIAHDGTASLLAEYKLPEARKK
;
A
#
# COMPACT_ATOMS: atom_id res chain seq x y z
N MET A 1 8.77 -5.52 -12.44
CA MET A 1 7.77 -4.52 -12.03
C MET A 1 6.71 -5.24 -11.23
N ASP A 2 6.55 -4.85 -9.96
CA ASP A 2 5.59 -5.46 -9.02
C ASP A 2 4.21 -4.83 -9.28
N HIS A 3 3.38 -5.52 -10.09
CA HIS A 3 2.09 -4.99 -10.53
C HIS A 3 1.00 -5.01 -9.45
N HIS A 4 1.32 -5.47 -8.24
CA HIS A 4 0.34 -5.75 -7.17
C HIS A 4 0.50 -4.84 -5.94
N ILE A 5 1.17 -3.70 -6.08
CA ILE A 5 1.45 -2.79 -4.95
C ILE A 5 0.18 -2.34 -4.21
N TYR A 6 -0.93 -2.13 -4.91
CA TYR A 6 -2.20 -1.78 -4.30
C TYR A 6 -2.67 -2.88 -3.32
N GLU A 7 -2.61 -4.14 -3.74
CA GLU A 7 -3.04 -5.29 -2.94
C GLU A 7 -2.09 -5.52 -1.75
N HIS A 8 -0.78 -5.35 -1.96
CA HIS A 8 0.21 -5.41 -0.89
C HIS A 8 -0.06 -4.36 0.21
N LEU A 9 -0.40 -3.13 -0.16
CA LEU A 9 -0.73 -2.06 0.78
C LEU A 9 -2.00 -2.37 1.58
N VAL A 10 -3.05 -2.86 0.93
CA VAL A 10 -4.29 -3.29 1.62
C VAL A 10 -4.00 -4.41 2.62
N GLN A 11 -3.24 -5.42 2.21
CA GLN A 11 -2.93 -6.55 3.08
C GLN A 11 -2.02 -6.17 4.24
N ALA A 12 -1.00 -5.34 4.00
CA ALA A 12 -0.13 -4.81 5.04
C ALA A 12 -0.94 -4.02 6.08
N LEU A 13 -1.84 -3.15 5.63
CA LEU A 13 -2.72 -2.38 6.52
C LEU A 13 -3.65 -3.29 7.34
N GLN A 14 -4.29 -4.26 6.69
CA GLN A 14 -5.17 -5.23 7.36
C GLN A 14 -4.41 -6.09 8.39
N ALA A 15 -3.20 -6.54 8.05
CA ALA A 15 -2.34 -7.28 8.96
C ALA A 15 -1.92 -6.41 10.15
N HIS A 16 -1.56 -5.15 9.89
CA HIS A 16 -1.21 -4.18 10.94
C HIS A 16 -2.37 -3.95 11.91
N TRP A 17 -3.58 -3.73 11.41
CA TRP A 17 -4.75 -3.55 12.27
C TRP A 17 -5.04 -4.76 13.14
N LYS A 18 -4.84 -5.98 12.62
CA LYS A 18 -5.01 -7.22 13.40
C LYS A 18 -4.00 -7.34 14.54
N THR A 19 -2.75 -6.92 14.32
CA THR A 19 -1.67 -7.04 15.31
C THR A 19 -1.64 -5.88 16.30
N HIS A 20 -2.15 -4.69 15.92
CA HIS A 20 -2.02 -3.46 16.68
C HIS A 20 -3.35 -2.83 17.10
N SER A 21 -4.40 -3.64 17.32
CA SER A 21 -5.71 -3.17 17.80
C SER A 21 -6.29 -2.02 16.95
N SER A 22 -6.21 -2.14 15.63
CA SER A 22 -6.68 -1.13 14.67
C SER A 22 -5.99 0.23 14.73
N ALA A 23 -4.83 0.34 15.38
CA ALA A 23 -3.97 1.52 15.25
C ALA A 23 -3.51 1.69 13.80
N TYR A 24 -3.42 2.93 13.32
CA TYR A 24 -2.91 3.19 11.97
C TYR A 24 -1.37 3.14 11.96
N PRO A 25 -0.75 2.62 10.88
CA PRO A 25 0.68 2.78 10.68
C PRO A 25 1.04 4.26 10.46
N GLN A 26 2.28 4.63 10.71
CA GLN A 26 2.74 6.02 10.54
C GLN A 26 2.74 6.44 9.07
N LYS A 27 3.26 5.56 8.20
CA LYS A 27 3.38 5.81 6.76
C LYS A 27 3.73 4.54 5.97
N PHE A 28 3.52 4.61 4.66
CA PHE A 28 4.15 3.73 3.69
C PHE A 28 5.33 4.45 3.04
N VAL A 29 6.44 3.75 2.84
CA VAL A 29 7.61 4.26 2.12
C VAL A 29 7.75 3.44 0.84
N LEU A 30 7.53 4.07 -0.32
CA LEU A 30 7.55 3.42 -1.63
C LEU A 30 8.74 3.88 -2.46
N SER A 31 9.22 3.00 -3.34
CA SER A 31 10.08 3.42 -4.45
C SER A 31 9.29 4.26 -5.46
N PRO A 32 9.95 5.10 -6.29
CA PRO A 32 9.28 5.87 -7.34
C PRO A 32 8.44 5.01 -8.29
N ASP A 33 8.91 3.80 -8.63
CA ASP A 33 8.22 2.88 -9.53
C ASP A 33 6.95 2.27 -8.88
N GLN A 34 7.03 1.94 -7.59
CA GLN A 34 5.88 1.49 -6.80
C GLN A 34 4.84 2.59 -6.63
N SER A 35 5.27 3.83 -6.34
CA SER A 35 4.37 4.98 -6.24
C SER A 35 3.63 5.23 -7.55
N ARG A 36 4.33 5.15 -8.68
CA ARG A 36 3.71 5.30 -10.00
C ARG A 36 2.71 4.19 -10.29
N THR A 37 3.07 2.94 -9.99
CA THR A 37 2.18 1.79 -10.17
C THR A 37 0.92 1.93 -9.29
N LEU A 38 1.06 2.45 -8.07
CA LEU A 38 -0.06 2.73 -7.19
C LEU A 38 -0.97 3.84 -7.75
N ASP A 39 -0.40 4.94 -8.23
CA ASP A 39 -1.17 6.03 -8.83
C ASP A 39 -1.98 5.54 -10.05
N ASP A 40 -1.36 4.77 -10.95
CA ASP A 40 -2.04 4.16 -12.11
C ASP A 40 -3.20 3.26 -11.68
N ALA A 41 -3.00 2.41 -10.65
CA ALA A 41 -4.05 1.54 -10.13
C ALA A 41 -5.22 2.34 -9.49
N ARG A 42 -4.92 3.40 -8.73
CA ARG A 42 -5.92 4.26 -8.09
C ARG A 42 -6.69 5.10 -9.09
N ASP A 43 -6.04 5.57 -10.15
CA ASP A 43 -6.69 6.28 -11.25
C ASP A 43 -7.72 5.38 -11.94
N ALA A 44 -7.33 4.16 -12.32
CA ALA A 44 -8.22 3.18 -12.93
C ALA A 44 -9.43 2.84 -12.04
N LEU A 45 -9.20 2.61 -10.74
CA LEU A 45 -10.27 2.36 -9.76
C LEU A 45 -11.17 3.58 -9.56
N GLY A 46 -10.59 4.77 -9.43
CA GLY A 46 -11.33 6.02 -9.23
C GLY A 46 -12.26 6.31 -10.40
N LEU A 47 -11.76 6.17 -11.63
CA LEU A 47 -12.55 6.31 -12.85
C LEU A 47 -13.68 5.29 -12.90
N ALA A 48 -13.41 4.02 -12.56
CA ALA A 48 -14.42 2.96 -12.58
C ALA A 48 -15.53 3.16 -11.52
N ILE A 49 -15.20 3.66 -10.33
CA ILE A 49 -16.14 3.76 -9.20
C ILE A 49 -16.85 5.12 -9.17
N THR A 50 -16.13 6.21 -9.40
CA THR A 50 -16.61 7.59 -9.19
C THR A 50 -16.64 8.43 -10.46
N GLY A 51 -16.10 7.92 -11.58
CA GLY A 51 -15.92 8.67 -12.82
C GLY A 51 -14.85 9.77 -12.73
N LYS A 52 -14.03 9.78 -11.66
CA LYS A 52 -12.99 10.80 -11.43
C LYS A 52 -11.67 10.16 -11.02
N PRO A 53 -10.53 10.69 -11.49
CA PRO A 53 -9.23 10.21 -11.08
C PRO A 53 -8.98 10.52 -9.60
N VAL A 54 -8.24 9.64 -8.91
CA VAL A 54 -7.79 9.89 -7.54
C VAL A 54 -6.58 10.84 -7.59
N PRO A 55 -6.54 11.90 -6.77
CA PRO A 55 -5.39 12.79 -6.72
C PRO A 55 -4.09 12.03 -6.40
N ARG A 56 -3.05 12.24 -7.21
CA ARG A 56 -1.73 11.63 -7.00
C ARG A 56 -1.10 12.13 -5.70
N GLY A 57 -0.37 11.25 -5.03
CA GLY A 57 0.24 11.57 -3.73
C GLY A 57 -0.75 11.73 -2.58
N SER A 58 -2.03 11.38 -2.78
CA SER A 58 -3.00 11.34 -1.68
C SER A 58 -2.71 10.15 -0.74
N PRO A 59 -2.99 10.30 0.57
CA PRO A 59 -2.85 9.22 1.55
C PRO A 59 -3.55 7.94 1.09
N PHE A 60 -2.94 6.78 1.33
CA PHE A 60 -3.55 5.49 1.06
C PHE A 60 -4.42 5.08 2.25
N MET A 61 -5.75 5.16 2.13
CA MET A 61 -6.67 4.83 3.23
C MET A 61 -6.30 5.55 4.55
N ASP A 62 -6.12 6.88 4.47
CA ASP A 62 -5.65 7.75 5.56
C ASP A 62 -4.20 7.51 6.04
N VAL A 63 -3.45 6.59 5.43
CA VAL A 63 -2.02 6.38 5.71
C VAL A 63 -1.16 7.26 4.77
N PRO A 64 -0.28 8.12 5.30
CA PRO A 64 0.66 8.90 4.50
C PRO A 64 1.56 8.01 3.62
N ILE A 65 1.88 8.50 2.42
CA ILE A 65 2.83 7.84 1.52
C ILE A 65 4.05 8.74 1.37
N GLU A 66 5.23 8.18 1.63
CA GLU A 66 6.52 8.78 1.38
C GLU A 66 7.19 8.06 0.20
N VAL A 67 7.80 8.82 -0.70
CA VAL A 67 8.54 8.26 -1.84
C VAL A 67 10.02 8.40 -1.58
N SER A 68 10.74 7.27 -1.58
CA SER A 68 12.19 7.23 -1.39
C SER A 68 12.83 6.31 -2.43
N PRO A 69 13.83 6.77 -3.20
CA PRO A 69 14.53 5.94 -4.18
C PRO A 69 15.31 4.77 -3.54
N ALA A 70 15.59 4.85 -2.25
CA ALA A 70 16.26 3.78 -1.49
C ALA A 70 15.30 2.75 -0.90
N SER A 71 13.98 2.97 -0.98
CA SER A 71 13.00 2.06 -0.40
C SER A 71 12.77 0.82 -1.25
N ALA A 72 12.66 -0.33 -0.60
CA ALA A 72 12.19 -1.57 -1.22
C ALA A 72 10.65 -1.70 -1.22
N GLY A 73 9.94 -0.75 -0.61
CA GLY A 73 8.51 -0.80 -0.34
C GLY A 73 8.27 -1.33 1.08
N GLU A 74 8.03 -0.41 2.01
CA GLU A 74 7.95 -0.69 3.44
C GLU A 74 6.71 -0.02 4.05
N MET A 75 6.11 -0.68 5.04
CA MET A 75 5.15 -0.09 5.95
C MET A 75 5.87 0.21 7.27
N ILE A 76 5.74 1.44 7.76
CA ILE A 76 6.25 1.83 9.08
C ILE A 76 5.08 1.81 10.07
N ALA A 77 5.10 0.84 10.98
CA ALA A 77 4.13 0.69 12.05
C ALA A 77 4.17 1.87 13.04
N HIS A 78 3.13 2.01 13.86
CA HIS A 78 3.00 3.10 14.83
C HIS A 78 4.14 3.14 15.87
N ASP A 79 4.75 2.00 16.16
CA ASP A 79 5.89 1.80 17.06
C ASP A 79 7.25 2.01 16.38
N GLY A 80 7.27 2.31 15.07
CA GLY A 80 8.48 2.47 14.26
C GLY A 80 8.98 1.18 13.60
N THR A 81 8.32 0.05 13.79
CA THR A 81 8.71 -1.21 13.15
C THR A 81 8.47 -1.15 11.64
N ALA A 82 9.49 -1.46 10.85
CA ALA A 82 9.38 -1.55 9.39
C ALA A 82 9.00 -2.97 8.96
N SER A 83 8.07 -3.10 8.01
CA SER A 83 7.69 -4.39 7.41
C SER A 83 7.67 -4.27 5.90
N LEU A 84 8.26 -5.26 5.20
CA LEU A 84 8.37 -5.23 3.74
C LEU A 84 7.01 -5.52 3.10
N LEU A 85 6.57 -4.64 2.20
CA LEU A 85 5.28 -4.79 1.50
C LEU A 85 5.24 -6.06 0.64
N ALA A 86 6.39 -6.50 0.12
CA ALA A 86 6.50 -7.72 -0.68
C ALA A 86 6.17 -9.01 0.07
N GLU A 87 6.13 -9.00 1.41
CA GLU A 87 5.73 -10.16 2.23
C GLU A 87 4.21 -10.32 2.31
N TYR A 88 3.45 -9.26 2.03
CA TYR A 88 1.99 -9.24 2.07
C TYR A 88 1.37 -9.60 0.73
N LYS A 89 1.89 -10.64 0.08
CA LYS A 89 1.34 -11.20 -1.15
C LYS A 89 0.10 -12.01 -0.83
N LEU A 90 -0.92 -11.90 -1.70
CA LEU A 90 -2.03 -12.86 -1.74
C LEU A 90 -1.45 -14.28 -1.68
N PRO A 91 -1.83 -15.13 -0.71
CA PRO A 91 -1.56 -16.54 -0.85
C PRO A 91 -2.26 -16.99 -2.14
N GLU A 92 -1.51 -17.60 -3.06
CA GLU A 92 -2.07 -18.25 -4.24
C GLU A 92 -3.30 -19.05 -3.79
N ALA A 93 -4.46 -18.73 -4.38
CA ALA A 93 -5.74 -19.27 -3.96
C ALA A 93 -5.58 -20.77 -3.69
N ARG A 94 -5.72 -21.20 -2.43
CA ARG A 94 -5.76 -22.62 -2.09
C ARG A 94 -6.93 -23.20 -2.88
N LYS A 95 -6.61 -23.89 -3.98
CA LYS A 95 -7.56 -24.76 -4.68
C LYS A 95 -8.08 -25.74 -3.64
N LYS A 96 -9.36 -25.58 -3.26
CA LYS A 96 -10.11 -26.62 -2.55
C LYS A 96 -10.52 -27.70 -3.56
#